data_AF-A0A2N2JJW1-F1
#
_entry.id   AF-A0A2N2JJW1-F1
#
_cell.length_a   1.000
_cell.length_b   1.000
_cell.length_c   1.000
_cell.angle_alpha   90.00
_cell.angle_beta   90.00
_cell.angle_gamma   90.00
#
_symmetry.space_group_name_H-M   'P 1'
#
loop_
_entity.id
_entity.type
_entity.pdbx_description
1 polymer ?
#
loop_
_entity_poly.entity_id
_entity_poly.type
_entity_poly.pdbx_seq_one_letter_code
_entity_poly.pdbx_strand_id
1 'polypeptide(L)'
;MEDADETAPTGRLSWPWRIVHWVIIVNLAIQVLYGAYMVFVVMRPEGVSGPLWAAANAVPHDLMMVRRAYASETWLAIVGLSLYLGVTEILPRRLGRR
;
A
#
# COMPACT_ATOMS: atom_id res chain seq x y z
N MET A 1 -24.10 -47.96 12.73
CA MET A 1 -24.52 -46.87 13.61
C MET A 1 -23.46 -45.80 13.42
N GLU A 2 -23.79 -44.82 12.59
CA GLU A 2 -22.96 -43.68 12.21
C GLU A 2 -22.47 -42.91 13.43
N ASP A 3 -21.16 -42.90 13.64
CA ASP A 3 -20.50 -41.83 14.38
C ASP A 3 -20.11 -40.75 13.36
N ALA A 4 -21.13 -39.99 12.96
CA ALA A 4 -20.98 -38.72 12.27
C ALA A 4 -20.82 -37.63 13.32
N ASP A 5 -19.59 -37.43 13.80
CA ASP A 5 -19.25 -36.23 14.55
C ASP A 5 -17.76 -35.93 14.35
N GLU A 6 -17.41 -34.65 14.47
CA GLU A 6 -16.04 -34.13 14.46
C GLU A 6 -15.43 -33.73 13.11
N THR A 7 -16.22 -33.04 12.28
CA THR A 7 -15.67 -32.02 11.37
C THR A 7 -16.08 -30.62 11.81
N ALA A 8 -15.70 -30.24 13.04
CA ALA A 8 -15.78 -28.86 13.48
C ALA A 8 -14.49 -28.14 13.05
N PRO A 9 -14.48 -27.28 12.01
CA PRO A 9 -13.35 -26.40 11.78
C PRO A 9 -13.27 -25.43 12.97
N THR A 10 -12.34 -25.72 13.88
CA THR A 10 -12.07 -24.89 15.05
C THR A 10 -11.70 -23.48 14.59
N GLY A 11 -12.57 -22.52 14.92
CA GLY A 11 -12.47 -21.11 14.55
C GLY A 11 -11.31 -20.38 15.23
N ARG A 12 -10.07 -20.71 14.85
CA ARG A 12 -8.91 -19.83 15.02
C ARG A 12 -8.45 -19.41 13.64
N LEU A 13 -8.51 -18.10 13.36
CA LEU A 13 -7.92 -17.48 12.17
C LEU A 13 -6.52 -18.09 11.96
N SER A 14 -6.37 -18.86 10.89
CA SER A 14 -5.19 -19.70 10.70
C SER A 14 -3.95 -18.82 10.66
N TRP A 15 -2.90 -19.23 11.35
CA TRP A 15 -1.60 -18.54 11.39
C TRP A 15 -1.08 -18.10 10.00
N PRO A 16 -1.23 -18.91 8.92
CA PRO A 16 -0.87 -18.49 7.57
C PRO A 16 -1.59 -17.23 7.09
N TRP A 17 -2.87 -17.05 7.43
CA TRP A 17 -3.63 -15.86 7.03
C TRP A 17 -3.09 -14.59 7.69
N ARG A 18 -2.61 -14.67 8.93
CA ARG A 18 -1.99 -13.52 9.59
C ARG A 18 -0.70 -13.09 8.90
N ILE A 19 0.07 -14.05 8.39
CA ILE A 19 1.29 -13.80 7.62
C ILE A 19 0.96 -13.13 6.29
N VAL A 20 0.04 -13.71 5.50
CA VAL A 20 -0.37 -13.14 4.21
C VAL A 20 -0.88 -11.71 4.39
N HIS A 21 -1.67 -11.49 5.45
CA HIS A 21 -2.17 -10.17 5.77
C HIS A 21 -1.05 -9.14 6.00
N TRP A 22 -0.05 -9.49 6.81
CA TRP A 22 1.11 -8.64 7.06
C TRP A 22 1.97 -8.44 5.81
N VAL A 23 2.16 -9.48 4.99
CA VAL A 23 2.92 -9.39 3.73
C VAL A 23 2.27 -8.37 2.79
N ILE A 24 0.95 -8.37 2.65
CA ILE A 24 0.24 -7.40 1.81
C ILE A 24 0.45 -5.97 2.33
N ILE A 25 0.30 -5.74 3.63
CA ILE A 25 0.48 -4.41 4.24
C ILE A 25 1.91 -3.93 4.03
N VAL A 26 2.90 -4.77 4.34
CA VAL A 26 4.32 -4.40 4.22
C VAL A 26 4.68 -4.13 2.77
N ASN A 27 4.23 -4.96 1.84
CA ASN A 27 4.48 -4.76 0.41
C ASN A 27 3.91 -3.42 -0.08
N LEU A 28 2.65 -3.12 0.25
CA LEU A 28 2.02 -1.86 -0.11
C LEU A 28 2.72 -0.66 0.55
N ALA A 29 3.09 -0.77 1.82
CA ALA A 29 3.83 0.27 2.53
C ALA A 29 5.21 0.53 1.90
N ILE A 30 5.95 -0.52 1.55
CA ILE A 30 7.23 -0.41 0.82
C ILE A 30 7.01 0.28 -0.52
N GLN A 31 5.95 -0.07 -1.25
CA GLN A 31 5.65 0.53 -2.55
C GLN A 31 5.34 2.03 -2.44
N VAL A 32 4.62 2.45 -1.40
CA VAL A 32 4.40 3.88 -1.09
C VAL A 32 5.73 4.59 -0.80
N LEU A 33 6.57 4.01 0.06
CA LEU A 33 7.86 4.60 0.42
C LEU A 33 8.81 4.68 -0.78
N TYR A 34 8.85 3.63 -1.59
CA TYR A 34 9.66 3.57 -2.81
C TYR A 34 9.22 4.63 -3.82
N GLY A 35 7.93 4.71 -4.12
CA GLY A 35 7.40 5.71 -5.05
C GLY A 35 7.64 7.14 -4.56
N ALA A 36 7.45 7.41 -3.27
CA ALA A 36 7.78 8.70 -2.67
C ALA A 36 9.28 9.02 -2.79
N TYR A 37 10.15 8.06 -2.50
CA TYR A 37 11.60 8.20 -2.65
C TYR A 37 12.00 8.50 -4.10
N MET A 38 11.42 7.79 -5.07
CA MET A 38 11.67 8.03 -6.49
C MET A 38 11.26 9.45 -6.91
N VAL A 39 10.11 9.95 -6.44
CA VAL A 39 9.58 11.27 -6.80
C VAL A 39 10.35 12.42 -6.16
N PHE A 40 10.81 12.28 -4.91
CA PHE A 40 11.40 13.38 -4.15
C PHE A 40 12.94 13.37 -4.09
N VAL A 41 13.56 12.21 -4.30
CA VAL A 41 15.02 12.06 -4.13
C VAL A 41 15.72 11.66 -5.43
N VAL A 42 15.20 10.67 -6.16
CA VAL A 42 15.87 10.14 -7.35
C VAL A 42 15.58 10.98 -8.59
N MET A 43 14.30 11.19 -8.91
CA MET A 43 13.85 11.92 -10.10
C MET A 43 13.81 13.42 -9.83
N ARG A 44 14.98 13.97 -9.51
CA ARG A 44 15.16 15.39 -9.19
C ARG A 44 15.95 16.13 -10.29
N PRO A 45 15.69 17.43 -10.50
CA PRO A 45 16.59 18.28 -11.26
C PRO A 45 17.91 18.47 -10.51
N GLU A 46 18.99 18.72 -11.23
CA GLU A 46 20.29 19.04 -10.61
C GLU A 46 20.14 20.27 -9.69
N GLY A 47 20.63 20.15 -8.44
CA GLY A 47 20.63 21.25 -7.46
C GLY A 47 19.35 21.44 -6.64
N VAL A 48 18.27 20.70 -6.88
CA VAL A 48 17.02 20.81 -6.11
C VAL A 48 16.65 19.47 -5.47
N SER A 49 16.36 19.47 -4.16
CA SER A 49 15.89 18.28 -3.43
C SER A 49 14.47 18.51 -2.90
N GLY A 50 13.60 17.51 -3.01
CA GLY A 50 12.22 17.59 -2.51
C GLY A 50 11.18 18.06 -3.54
N PRO A 51 10.10 18.75 -3.11
CA PRO A 51 9.04 19.20 -4.02
C PRO A 51 9.57 20.24 -5.02
N LEU A 52 9.21 20.09 -6.29
CA LEU A 52 9.56 21.06 -7.35
C LEU A 52 8.94 22.44 -7.11
N TRP A 53 7.88 22.55 -6.31
CA TRP A 53 7.11 23.78 -6.10
C TRP A 53 6.79 24.47 -7.45
N ALA A 54 7.36 25.66 -7.71
CA ALA A 54 7.16 26.42 -8.94
C ALA A 54 8.15 26.08 -10.08
N ALA A 55 9.17 25.24 -9.83
CA ALA A 55 10.22 24.91 -10.79
C ALA A 55 9.79 23.85 -11.84
N ALA A 56 8.53 23.40 -11.82
CA ALA A 56 8.05 22.33 -12.69
C ALA A 56 8.22 22.61 -14.19
N ASN A 57 8.09 23.88 -14.61
CA ASN A 57 8.23 24.27 -16.02
C ASN A 57 9.69 24.31 -16.52
N ALA A 58 10.66 24.34 -15.60
CA ALA A 58 12.09 24.37 -15.93
C ALA A 58 12.70 22.97 -16.03
N VAL A 59 11.94 21.92 -15.69
CA VAL A 59 12.41 20.53 -15.71
C VAL A 59 12.28 19.95 -17.12
N PRO A 60 13.28 19.19 -17.61
CA PRO A 60 13.16 18.45 -18.86
C PRO A 60 11.90 17.58 -18.90
N HIS A 61 11.19 17.61 -20.04
CA HIS A 61 9.91 16.94 -20.20
C HIS A 61 9.96 15.43 -19.85
N ASP A 62 11.01 14.73 -20.31
CA ASP A 62 11.17 13.29 -20.07
C ASP A 62 11.29 12.96 -18.58
N LEU A 63 12.04 13.77 -17.83
CA LEU A 63 12.18 13.61 -16.38
C LEU A 63 10.84 13.86 -15.67
N MET A 64 10.09 14.87 -16.13
CA MET A 64 8.75 15.16 -15.59
C MET A 64 7.76 14.02 -15.85
N MET A 65 7.80 13.39 -17.03
CA MET A 65 6.94 12.24 -17.34
C MET A 65 7.21 11.06 -16.41
N VAL A 66 8.48 10.70 -16.21
CA VAL A 66 8.87 9.61 -15.30
C VAL A 66 8.46 9.92 -13.87
N ARG A 67 8.67 11.16 -13.40
CA ARG A 67 8.27 11.59 -12.06
C ARG A 67 6.75 11.48 -11.84
N ARG A 68 5.94 11.81 -12.86
CA ARG A 68 4.47 11.67 -12.80
C ARG A 68 4.01 10.22 -12.80
N ALA A 69 4.72 9.33 -13.49
CA ALA A 69 4.44 7.89 -13.45
C ALA A 69 4.64 7.34 -12.03
N TYR A 70 5.79 7.59 -11.39
CA TYR A 70 6.04 7.18 -10.00
C TYR A 70 5.08 7.84 -9.00
N ALA A 71 4.69 9.10 -9.24
CA ALA A 71 3.67 9.75 -8.41
C ALA A 71 2.32 9.02 -8.51
N SER A 72 1.92 8.62 -9.72
CA SER A 72 0.69 7.84 -9.94
C SER A 72 0.76 6.48 -9.26
N GLU A 73 1.88 5.77 -9.36
CA GLU A 73 2.11 4.49 -8.66
C GLU A 73 2.01 4.66 -7.15
N THR A 74 2.58 5.74 -6.60
CA THR A 74 2.52 6.05 -5.17
C THR A 74 1.07 6.27 -4.72
N TRP A 75 0.30 7.05 -5.49
CA TRP A 75 -1.11 7.29 -5.19
C TRP A 75 -1.94 6.01 -5.25
N LEU A 76 -1.71 5.17 -6.26
CA LEU A 76 -2.37 3.86 -6.36
C LEU A 76 -2.03 2.97 -5.16
N ALA A 77 -0.77 2.95 -4.72
CA ALA A 77 -0.35 2.19 -3.54
C ALA A 77 -0.99 2.73 -2.24
N ILE A 78 -1.10 4.05 -2.07
CA ILE A 78 -1.79 4.68 -0.93
C ILE A 78 -3.27 4.31 -0.92
N VAL A 79 -3.94 4.40 -2.06
CA VAL A 79 -5.35 4.02 -2.20
C VAL A 79 -5.53 2.53 -1.89
N GLY A 80 -4.69 1.67 -2.47
CA GLY A 80 -4.70 0.23 -2.21
C GLY A 80 -4.52 -0.10 -0.72
N LEU A 81 -3.54 0.52 -0.06
CA LEU A 81 -3.30 0.34 1.38
C LEU A 81 -4.49 0.83 2.22
N SER A 82 -5.04 2.00 1.87
CA SER A 82 -6.18 2.59 2.58
C SER A 82 -7.44 1.74 2.48
N LEU A 83 -7.76 1.26 1.27
CA LEU A 83 -8.88 0.36 1.03
C LEU A 83 -8.68 -0.99 1.74
N TYR A 84 -7.47 -1.56 1.64
CA TYR A 84 -7.13 -2.82 2.29
C TYR A 84 -7.35 -2.72 3.80
N LEU A 85 -6.72 -1.75 4.47
CA LEU A 85 -6.89 -1.53 5.91
C LEU A 85 -8.35 -1.19 6.28
N GLY A 86 -9.05 -0.46 5.42
CA GLY A 86 -10.48 -0.18 5.57
C GLY A 86 -11.32 -1.44 5.68
N VAL A 87 -11.10 -2.40 4.78
CA VAL A 87 -11.86 -3.66 4.72
C VAL A 87 -11.38 -4.67 5.75
N THR A 88 -10.08 -4.80 5.98
CA THR A 88 -9.53 -5.89 6.81
C THR A 88 -9.43 -5.53 8.28
N GLU A 89 -9.19 -4.26 8.62
CA GLU A 89 -8.97 -3.83 10.00
C GLU A 89 -10.12 -2.96 10.53
N ILE A 90 -10.56 -1.95 9.77
CA ILE A 90 -11.53 -0.97 10.27
C ILE A 90 -12.95 -1.55 10.27
N LEU A 91 -13.36 -2.19 9.18
CA LEU A 91 -14.72 -2.73 9.03
C LEU A 91 -15.05 -3.85 10.06
N PRO A 92 -14.19 -4.87 10.27
CA PRO A 92 -14.48 -5.93 11.24
C PRO A 92 -14.47 -5.43 12.68
N ARG A 93 -13.57 -4.50 13.03
CA ARG A 93 -13.55 -3.85 14.36
C ARG A 93 -14.83 -3.07 14.67
N ARG A 94 -15.49 -2.52 13.65
CA ARG A 94 -16.77 -1.79 13.80
C ARG A 94 -17.97 -2.73 13.87
N LEU A 95 -17.99 -3.80 13.08
CA LEU A 95 -19.10 -4.77 13.04
C LEU A 95 -19.09 -5.74 14.23
N GLY A 96 -17.91 -6.13 14.73
CA GLY A 96 -17.76 -7.01 15.90
C GLY A 96 -18.03 -6.35 17.27
N ARG A 97 -18.49 -5.08 17.29
CA ARG A 97 -18.89 -4.33 18.50
C ARG A 97 -20.41 -4.26 18.69
N ARG A 98 -21.19 -5.13 18.04
CA ARG A 98 -22.63 -5.29 18.29
C ARG A 98 -22.90 -6.59 19.04
#